data_AF-A0A1H3N2U9-F1
#
_entry.id   AF-A0A1H3N2U9-F1
#
_cell.length_a   1.000
_cell.length_b   1.000
_cell.length_c   1.000
_cell.angle_alpha   90.00
_cell.angle_beta   90.00
_cell.angle_gamma   90.00
#
_symmetry.space_group_name_H-M   'P 1'
#
loop_
_entity.id
_entity.type
_entity.pdbx_description
1 polymer ?
#
loop_
_entity_poly.entity_id
_entity_poly.type
_entity_poly.pdbx_seq_one_letter_code
_entity_poly.pdbx_strand_id
1 'polypeptide(L)'
;MAIDEKRKTFRPTLWEDVAAHQVLEQRWFTGVHTNVGGGYEKDGLANIPLHWLKDKAGALGLDVDEVFLEHYRAWFGDQLRNSMTWYYRLLGTHIREIGVGRGSNETIDESVLKRMKFPDAAYQPTNVLAALQRPEFSDPALKPSSEAG
;
A
#
# COMPACT_ATOMS: atom_id res chain seq x y z
N MET A 1 2.54 -1.93 1.04
CA MET A 1 1.73 -3.12 1.36
C MET A 1 0.52 -3.22 0.44
N ALA A 2 0.10 -4.44 0.08
CA ALA A 2 -1.00 -4.70 -0.85
C ALA A 2 -2.32 -4.94 -0.11
N ILE A 3 -3.36 -4.15 -0.41
CA ILE A 3 -4.69 -4.20 0.23
C ILE A 3 -5.49 -5.44 -0.17
N ASP A 4 -5.41 -5.84 -1.44
CA ASP A 4 -6.29 -6.86 -2.05
C ASP A 4 -5.68 -8.26 -2.06
N GLU A 5 -4.46 -8.43 -1.54
CA GLU A 5 -3.81 -9.73 -1.45
C GLU A 5 -4.43 -10.60 -0.35
N LYS A 6 -5.03 -11.72 -0.76
CA LYS A 6 -5.83 -12.60 0.11
C LYS A 6 -5.21 -13.98 0.34
N ARG A 7 -4.09 -14.31 -0.30
CA ARG A 7 -3.43 -15.62 -0.15
C ARG A 7 -2.73 -15.69 1.21
N LYS A 8 -3.09 -16.68 2.03
CA LYS A 8 -2.52 -16.89 3.37
C LYS A 8 -0.99 -17.03 3.40
N THR A 9 -0.41 -17.62 2.36
CA THR A 9 1.05 -17.76 2.23
C THR A 9 1.76 -16.43 2.01
N PHE A 10 1.03 -15.38 1.65
CA PHE A 10 1.53 -14.02 1.46
C PHE A 10 1.00 -13.11 2.56
N ARG A 11 0.99 -13.55 3.82
CA ARG A 11 0.70 -12.65 4.95
C ARG A 11 1.76 -11.53 5.01
N PRO A 12 1.36 -10.27 5.18
CA PRO A 12 2.32 -9.19 5.33
C PRO A 12 3.05 -9.35 6.67
N THR A 13 4.37 -9.19 6.65
CA THR A 13 5.16 -9.01 7.86
C THR A 13 5.18 -7.53 8.18
N LEU A 14 4.51 -7.12 9.25
CA LEU A 14 4.58 -5.74 9.74
C LEU A 14 5.92 -5.52 10.41
N TRP A 15 6.55 -4.39 10.10
CA TRP A 15 7.73 -3.94 10.83
C TRP A 15 7.28 -3.16 12.07
N GLU A 16 7.94 -3.44 13.18
CA GLU A 16 7.71 -2.85 14.50
C GLU A 16 9.08 -2.63 15.16
N ASP A 17 9.14 -1.79 16.19
CA ASP A 17 10.34 -1.61 17.04
C ASP A 17 11.64 -1.27 16.27
N VAL A 18 11.58 -0.30 15.35
CA VAL A 18 12.79 0.21 14.67
C VAL A 18 13.69 0.99 15.63
N ALA A 19 14.99 1.08 15.33
CA ALA A 19 15.92 1.83 16.16
C ALA A 19 15.55 3.32 16.21
N ALA A 20 15.84 4.00 17.33
CA ALA A 20 15.44 5.40 17.56
C ALA A 20 15.91 6.40 16.48
N HIS A 21 16.99 6.09 15.78
CA HIS A 21 17.52 6.92 14.69
C HIS A 21 16.86 6.63 13.32
N GLN A 22 15.91 5.71 13.25
CA GLN A 22 15.23 5.30 12.02
C GLN A 22 13.79 5.80 12.01
N VAL A 23 13.34 6.26 10.84
CA VAL A 23 11.93 6.58 10.59
C VAL A 23 11.30 5.41 9.85
N LEU A 24 10.29 4.78 10.46
CA LEU A 24 9.50 3.73 9.81
C LEU A 24 8.26 4.33 9.17
N GLU A 25 7.98 3.98 7.91
CA GLU A 25 6.72 4.31 7.26
C GLU A 25 6.23 3.08 6.46
N GLN A 26 5.01 2.62 6.74
CA GLN A 26 4.42 1.49 6.03
C GLN A 26 3.16 1.92 5.30
N ARG A 27 3.22 1.99 3.96
CA ARG A 27 2.13 2.51 3.13
C ARG A 27 1.31 1.40 2.48
N TRP A 28 -0.02 1.47 2.56
CA TRP A 28 -0.97 0.54 1.92
C TRP A 28 -1.43 1.07 0.56
N PHE A 29 -1.37 0.22 -0.46
CA PHE A 29 -1.72 0.52 -1.84
C PHE A 29 -2.79 -0.46 -2.36
N THR A 30 -3.62 0.00 -3.30
CA THR A 30 -4.55 -0.84 -4.05
C THR A 30 -3.80 -1.91 -4.81
N GLY A 31 -4.31 -3.14 -4.80
CA GLY A 31 -3.72 -4.24 -5.56
C GLY A 31 -3.48 -5.51 -4.77
N VAL A 32 -3.30 -6.61 -5.51
CA VAL A 32 -2.65 -7.83 -5.02
C VAL A 32 -1.12 -7.66 -5.05
N HIS A 33 -0.35 -8.67 -4.61
CA HIS A 33 1.11 -8.59 -4.49
C HIS A 33 1.81 -7.99 -5.73
N THR A 34 1.53 -8.50 -6.93
CA THR A 34 2.13 -8.05 -8.20
C THR A 34 1.63 -6.67 -8.66
N ASN A 35 0.44 -6.23 -8.24
CA ASN A 35 -0.02 -4.86 -8.49
C ASN A 35 0.74 -3.83 -7.64
N VAL A 36 1.47 -4.25 -6.59
CA VAL A 36 2.30 -3.36 -5.76
C VAL A 36 3.78 -3.55 -6.05
N GLY A 37 4.23 -4.80 -6.25
CA GLY A 37 5.63 -5.14 -6.48
C GLY A 37 6.07 -5.09 -7.94
N GLY A 38 5.16 -4.89 -8.89
CA GLY A 38 5.44 -4.94 -10.34
C GLY A 38 5.40 -6.36 -10.90
N GLY A 39 5.36 -6.47 -12.23
CA GLY A 39 5.35 -7.73 -12.97
C GLY A 39 4.12 -8.00 -13.86
N TYR A 40 3.23 -7.01 -14.02
CA TYR A 40 2.16 -7.05 -15.02
C TYR A 40 2.47 -6.09 -16.17
N GLU A 41 2.01 -6.40 -17.38
CA GLU A 41 2.11 -5.49 -18.54
C GLU A 41 1.32 -4.19 -18.35
N LYS A 42 0.20 -4.26 -17.62
CA LYS A 42 -0.56 -3.09 -17.14
C LYS A 42 -0.13 -2.83 -15.70
N ASP A 43 0.84 -1.96 -15.54
CA ASP A 43 1.60 -1.72 -14.31
C ASP A 43 1.23 -0.40 -13.63
N GLY A 44 0.18 0.31 -14.06
CA GLY A 44 -0.16 1.62 -13.53
C GLY A 44 -0.40 1.63 -12.01
N LEU A 45 -0.93 0.54 -11.45
CA LEU A 45 -1.04 0.37 -10.00
C LEU A 45 0.32 0.14 -9.31
N ALA A 46 1.27 -0.55 -9.97
CA ALA A 46 2.60 -0.82 -9.44
C ALA A 46 3.54 0.39 -9.57
N ASN A 47 3.25 1.28 -10.51
CA ASN A 47 3.99 2.52 -10.67
C ASN A 47 3.69 3.52 -9.54
N ILE A 48 2.54 3.44 -8.87
CA ILE A 48 2.24 4.27 -7.69
C ILE A 48 3.24 4.03 -6.54
N PRO A 49 3.41 2.79 -6.02
CA PRO A 49 4.41 2.52 -4.98
C PRO A 49 5.84 2.72 -5.46
N LEU A 50 6.13 2.54 -6.76
CA LEU A 50 7.44 2.88 -7.34
C LEU A 50 7.75 4.38 -7.16
N HIS A 51 6.83 5.26 -7.58
CA HIS A 51 7.00 6.71 -7.42
C HIS A 51 7.07 7.12 -5.95
N TRP A 52 6.24 6.53 -5.07
CA TRP A 52 6.34 6.75 -3.63
C TRP A 52 7.72 6.39 -3.07
N LEU A 53 8.26 5.22 -3.42
CA LEU A 53 9.58 4.79 -2.97
C LEU A 53 10.70 5.68 -3.53
N LYS A 54 10.60 6.02 -4.82
CA LYS A 54 11.52 6.93 -5.49
C LYS A 54 11.57 8.29 -4.78
N ASP A 55 10.43 8.89 -4.49
CA ASP A 55 10.37 10.19 -3.79
C ASP A 55 10.96 10.09 -2.37
N LYS A 56 10.70 8.99 -1.66
CA LYS A 56 11.27 8.74 -0.32
C LYS A 56 12.79 8.59 -0.38
N ALA A 57 13.31 7.88 -1.36
CA ALA A 57 14.75 7.70 -1.53
C ALA A 57 15.43 9.00 -1.99
N GLY A 58 14.81 9.75 -2.90
CA GLY A 58 15.30 11.06 -3.35
C GLY A 58 15.40 12.08 -2.23
N ALA A 59 14.41 12.10 -1.32
CA ALA A 59 14.46 12.94 -0.11
C ALA A 59 15.63 12.59 0.83
N LEU A 60 16.20 11.39 0.73
CA LEU A 60 17.39 10.95 1.45
C LEU A 60 18.68 11.08 0.63
N GLY A 61 18.62 11.72 -0.54
CA GLY A 61 19.77 12.00 -1.40
C GLY A 61 20.11 10.92 -2.41
N LEU A 62 19.24 9.92 -2.64
CA LEU A 62 19.43 8.99 -3.75
C LEU A 62 19.13 9.70 -5.07
N ASP A 63 20.14 9.82 -5.92
CA ASP A 63 19.95 10.30 -7.29
C ASP A 63 19.30 9.20 -8.15
N VAL A 64 18.32 9.59 -8.95
CA VAL A 64 17.51 8.68 -9.77
C VAL A 64 17.40 9.22 -11.19
N ASP A 65 17.42 8.33 -12.17
CA ASP A 65 17.20 8.71 -13.57
C ASP A 65 15.73 9.04 -13.80
N GLU A 66 15.41 10.34 -13.73
CA GLU A 66 14.05 10.84 -13.92
C GLU A 66 13.50 10.54 -15.32
N VAL A 67 14.34 10.65 -16.34
CA VAL A 67 13.95 10.43 -17.75
C VAL A 67 13.56 8.98 -17.96
N PHE A 68 14.30 8.04 -17.38
CA PHE A 68 13.93 6.63 -17.40
C PHE A 68 12.59 6.38 -16.69
N LEU A 69 12.36 7.05 -15.55
CA LEU A 69 11.16 6.84 -14.74
C LEU A 69 9.88 7.43 -15.34
N GLU A 70 9.96 8.40 -16.25
CA GLU A 70 8.80 8.94 -16.99
C GLU A 70 8.02 7.87 -17.78
N HIS A 71 8.69 6.76 -18.14
CA HIS A 71 8.04 5.62 -18.80
C HIS A 71 7.02 4.91 -17.89
N TYR A 72 7.27 4.88 -16.58
CA TYR A 72 6.48 4.15 -15.58
C TYR A 72 5.36 5.03 -15.03
N ARG A 73 4.27 5.16 -15.80
CA ARG A 73 3.16 6.04 -15.45
C ARG A 73 2.27 5.42 -14.36
N ALA A 74 2.11 6.14 -13.24
CA ALA A 74 1.18 5.78 -12.18
C ALA A 74 -0.27 6.05 -12.59
N TRP A 75 -1.15 5.07 -12.37
CA TRP A 75 -2.59 5.22 -12.59
C TRP A 75 -3.42 4.43 -11.59
N PHE A 76 -4.11 5.14 -10.70
CA PHE A 76 -4.94 4.53 -9.64
C PHE A 76 -6.16 3.79 -10.19
N GLY A 77 -6.57 4.08 -11.43
CA GLY A 77 -7.68 3.42 -12.12
C GLY A 77 -7.27 2.20 -12.94
N ASP A 78 -5.99 1.79 -12.94
CA ASP A 78 -5.54 0.66 -13.76
C ASP A 78 -6.10 -0.68 -13.24
N GLN A 79 -5.87 -1.75 -13.99
CA GLN A 79 -6.49 -3.04 -13.79
C GLN A 79 -6.08 -3.67 -12.44
N LEU A 80 -7.08 -3.81 -11.55
CA LEU A 80 -6.96 -4.65 -10.37
C LEU A 80 -7.06 -6.12 -10.80
N ARG A 81 -5.97 -6.87 -10.67
CA ARG A 81 -5.94 -8.29 -11.06
C ARG A 81 -6.26 -9.18 -9.88
N ASN A 82 -7.00 -10.25 -10.15
CA ASN A 82 -7.28 -11.28 -9.17
C ASN A 82 -6.22 -12.37 -9.28
N SER A 83 -5.27 -12.42 -8.33
CA SER A 83 -4.24 -13.47 -8.26
C SER A 83 -4.78 -14.82 -7.75
N MET A 84 -6.07 -14.88 -7.40
CA MET A 84 -6.71 -16.04 -6.79
C MET A 84 -7.20 -17.01 -7.88
N THR A 85 -6.26 -17.74 -8.48
CA THR A 85 -6.55 -18.99 -9.19
C THR A 85 -7.32 -19.94 -8.26
N TRP A 86 -8.14 -20.82 -8.84
CA TRP A 86 -9.07 -21.70 -8.11
C TRP A 86 -8.40 -22.49 -6.97
N TYR A 87 -7.13 -22.84 -7.14
CA TYR A 87 -6.31 -23.52 -6.13
C TYR A 87 -6.16 -22.73 -4.82
N TYR A 88 -5.96 -21.40 -4.87
CA TYR A 88 -5.81 -20.58 -3.67
C TYR A 88 -7.13 -20.35 -2.92
N ARG A 89 -8.29 -20.48 -3.60
CA ARG A 89 -9.61 -20.39 -2.95
C ARG A 89 -9.83 -21.56 -1.98
N LEU A 90 -9.28 -22.74 -2.30
CA LEU A 90 -9.37 -23.95 -1.45
C LEU A 90 -8.52 -23.85 -0.18
N LEU A 91 -7.42 -23.08 -0.19
CA LEU A 91 -6.57 -22.85 0.99
C LEU A 91 -7.14 -21.80 1.97
N GLY A 92 -8.28 -21.19 1.61
CA GLY A 92 -8.95 -20.14 2.35
C GLY A 92 -8.36 -18.75 2.11
N THR A 93 -9.23 -17.74 2.14
CA THR A 93 -8.87 -16.34 1.97
C THR A 93 -8.52 -15.69 3.32
N HIS A 94 -7.63 -14.71 3.31
CA HIS A 94 -7.29 -13.90 4.48
C HIS A 94 -7.35 -12.43 4.09
N ILE A 95 -8.30 -11.68 4.65
CA ILE A 95 -8.34 -10.23 4.48
C ILE A 95 -7.30 -9.64 5.42
N ARG A 96 -6.41 -8.80 4.89
CA ARG A 96 -5.36 -8.16 5.67
C ARG A 96 -5.93 -7.04 6.51
N GLU A 97 -5.64 -7.06 7.79
CA GLU A 97 -5.93 -5.96 8.70
C GLU A 97 -4.90 -4.84 8.48
N ILE A 98 -5.38 -3.60 8.50
CA ILE A 98 -4.58 -2.38 8.33
C ILE A 98 -4.51 -1.71 9.70
N GLY A 99 -3.34 -1.22 10.12
CA GLY A 99 -3.20 -0.43 11.36
C GLY A 99 -3.35 -1.23 12.64
N VAL A 100 -2.93 -2.49 12.63
CA VAL A 100 -2.95 -3.37 13.83
C VAL A 100 -1.57 -3.57 14.43
N GLY A 101 -0.51 -3.18 13.71
CA GLY A 101 0.84 -3.28 14.24
C GLY A 101 1.12 -2.22 15.30
N ARG A 102 1.88 -2.58 16.33
CA ARG A 102 2.27 -1.66 17.39
C ARG A 102 3.44 -0.82 16.91
N GLY A 103 3.27 0.51 16.84
CA GLY A 103 4.34 1.40 16.35
C GLY A 103 4.68 1.19 14.87
N SER A 104 3.80 0.53 14.10
CA SER A 104 4.03 0.16 12.70
C SER A 104 3.98 1.35 11.72
N ASN A 105 3.54 2.53 12.18
CA ASN A 105 3.33 3.74 11.39
C ASN A 105 2.68 3.49 10.02
N GLU A 106 1.58 2.74 10.04
CA GLU A 106 0.85 2.38 8.83
C GLU A 106 0.07 3.58 8.28
N THR A 107 0.00 3.72 6.96
CA THR A 107 -0.76 4.76 6.24
C THR A 107 -1.50 4.15 5.06
N ILE A 108 -2.64 4.70 4.68
CA ILE A 108 -3.31 4.37 3.41
C ILE A 108 -2.89 5.41 2.38
N ASP A 109 -2.49 4.96 1.20
CA ASP A 109 -2.11 5.87 0.13
C ASP A 109 -3.30 6.64 -0.44
N GLU A 110 -3.09 7.90 -0.81
CA GLU A 110 -4.14 8.74 -1.37
C GLU A 110 -4.74 8.16 -2.66
N SER A 111 -3.96 7.41 -3.44
CA SER A 111 -4.43 6.71 -4.64
C SER A 111 -5.57 5.73 -4.34
N VAL A 112 -5.57 5.11 -3.16
CA VAL A 112 -6.62 4.19 -2.70
C VAL A 112 -7.93 4.96 -2.53
N LEU A 113 -7.87 6.12 -1.87
CA LEU A 113 -9.03 6.98 -1.63
C LEU A 113 -9.56 7.58 -2.93
N LYS A 114 -8.66 7.97 -3.85
CA LYS A 114 -9.01 8.43 -5.20
C LYS A 114 -9.75 7.33 -5.97
N ARG A 115 -9.26 6.09 -5.92
CA ARG A 115 -9.92 4.94 -6.56
C ARG A 115 -11.28 4.61 -5.95
N MET A 116 -11.43 4.68 -4.62
CA MET A 116 -12.72 4.44 -3.95
C MET A 116 -13.80 5.45 -4.37
N LYS A 117 -13.40 6.68 -4.66
CA LYS A 117 -14.28 7.75 -5.17
C LYS A 117 -14.47 7.71 -6.69
N PHE A 118 -13.74 6.85 -7.40
CA PHE A 118 -13.77 6.78 -8.85
C PHE A 118 -15.06 6.06 -9.32
N PRO A 119 -15.94 6.71 -10.11
CA PRO A 119 -17.28 6.21 -10.42
C PRO A 119 -17.33 4.79 -10.98
N ASP A 120 -16.37 4.42 -11.82
CA ASP A 120 -16.41 3.15 -12.57
C ASP A 120 -15.70 1.98 -11.86
N ALA A 121 -15.10 2.21 -10.68
CA ALA A 121 -14.24 1.19 -10.04
C ALA A 121 -15.00 0.24 -9.10
N ALA A 122 -16.20 0.60 -8.62
CA ALA A 122 -16.94 -0.11 -7.56
C ALA A 122 -16.05 -0.62 -6.40
N TYR A 123 -14.97 0.10 -6.11
CA TYR A 123 -13.88 -0.39 -5.28
C TYR A 123 -14.07 0.10 -3.85
N GLN A 124 -14.63 -0.76 -2.99
CA GLN A 124 -14.93 -0.47 -1.59
C GLN A 124 -14.36 -1.59 -0.69
N PRO A 125 -13.03 -1.67 -0.52
CA PRO A 125 -12.40 -2.75 0.25
C PRO A 125 -12.72 -2.62 1.76
N THR A 126 -13.24 -3.70 2.34
CA THR A 126 -13.75 -3.70 3.73
C THR A 126 -12.67 -3.41 4.78
N ASN A 127 -11.43 -3.83 4.54
CA ASN A 127 -10.31 -3.54 5.45
C ASN A 127 -9.91 -2.06 5.45
N VAL A 128 -10.03 -1.35 4.33
CA VAL A 128 -9.82 0.10 4.28
C VAL A 128 -10.97 0.82 4.99
N LEU A 129 -12.22 0.43 4.73
CA LEU A 129 -13.37 1.00 5.43
C LEU A 129 -13.27 0.81 6.94
N ALA A 130 -12.84 -0.36 7.41
CA ALA A 130 -12.60 -0.61 8.82
C ALA A 130 -11.45 0.25 9.38
N ALA A 131 -10.36 0.42 8.63
CA ALA A 131 -9.25 1.27 9.06
C ALA A 131 -9.63 2.74 9.16
N LEU A 132 -10.43 3.26 8.23
CA LEU A 132 -10.89 4.65 8.21
C LEU A 132 -11.84 5.01 9.36
N GLN A 133 -12.41 4.01 10.06
CA GLN A 133 -13.16 4.25 11.30
C GLN A 133 -12.25 4.57 12.49
N ARG A 134 -10.94 4.35 12.37
CA ARG A 134 -9.98 4.66 13.43
C ARG A 134 -9.45 6.09 13.31
N PRO A 135 -9.27 6.83 14.43
CA PRO A 135 -8.84 8.22 14.42
C PRO A 135 -7.53 8.46 13.67
N GLU A 136 -6.55 7.56 13.82
CA GLU A 136 -5.20 7.69 13.25
C GLU A 136 -5.14 7.60 11.72
N PHE A 137 -6.21 7.11 11.07
CA PHE A 137 -6.37 7.08 9.61
C PHE A 137 -7.34 8.14 9.08
N SER A 138 -8.19 8.69 9.94
CA SER A 138 -9.14 9.75 9.55
C SER A 138 -8.57 11.16 9.75
N ASP A 139 -7.64 11.33 10.69
CA ASP A 139 -6.88 12.56 10.91
C ASP A 139 -5.37 12.25 11.02
N PRO A 140 -4.56 12.58 9.99
CA PRO A 140 -3.12 12.37 10.01
C PRO A 140 -2.40 13.07 11.18
N ALA A 141 -2.97 14.14 11.74
CA ALA A 141 -2.41 14.85 12.90
C ALA A 141 -2.56 14.06 14.21
N LEU A 142 -3.45 13.06 14.26
CA LEU A 142 -3.65 12.17 15.41
C LEU A 142 -2.75 10.95 15.39
N LYS A 143 -1.87 10.81 14.39
CA LYS A 143 -0.83 9.79 14.43
C LYS A 143 0.11 10.07 15.61
N PRO A 144 0.41 9.07 16.44
CA PRO A 144 1.43 9.24 17.47
C PRO A 144 2.73 9.66 16.78
N SER A 145 3.26 10.82 17.17
CA SER A 145 4.53 11.32 16.67
C SER A 145 5.61 10.29 16.97
N SER A 146 6.40 9.91 15.96
CA SER A 146 7.59 9.07 16.13
C SER A 146 8.72 9.78 16.89
N GLU A 147 8.44 10.88 17.58
CA GLU A 147 9.41 11.76 18.26
C GLU A 147 9.39 11.63 19.79
N ALA A 148 9.05 10.46 20.33
CA ALA A 148 9.20 10.18 21.75
C ALA A 148 10.07 8.93 21.96
N GLY A 149 11.39 9.13 21.99
CA GLY A 149 12.39 8.11 22.28
C GLY A 149 13.80 8.68 22.31
#